data_AF-A0A0F9JZW1-F1
#
_entry.id   AF-A0A0F9JZW1-F1
#
_cell.length_a   1.000
_cell.length_b   1.000
_cell.length_c   1.000
_cell.angle_alpha   90.00
_cell.angle_beta   90.00
_cell.angle_gamma   90.00
#
_symmetry.space_group_name_H-M   'P 1'
#
loop_
_entity.id
_entity.type
_entity.pdbx_description
1 polymer ?
#
loop_
_entity_poly.entity_id
_entity_poly.type
_entity_poly.pdbx_seq_one_letter_code
_entity_poly.pdbx_strand_id
1 'polypeptide(L)'
;MNVELFNGAFDVFLELKTPDGEFLDIELVPSFISALRSFSREINLSDLSDFKLKGRNINMLIFGFESVTAIFFTNPKIKIKLFKKKIFEYLESVIENHNEEFEKARKTGSINGLIALSAKAQKWLVIINKNYTQMLETHEIFDLKRSRKAYNLLDELSEKVEKDFYSILEEIKNLKIRLMTATFDENISEVEEIFQKIEIIKSKYLR
;
A
#
# COMPACT_ATOMS: atom_id res chain seq x y z
N MET A 1 6.68 24.08 -15.88
CA MET A 1 7.27 23.00 -16.71
C MET A 1 6.50 21.74 -16.39
N ASN A 2 5.89 21.11 -17.40
CA ASN A 2 5.06 19.93 -17.22
C ASN A 2 5.75 18.74 -17.88
N VAL A 3 5.70 17.57 -17.23
CA VAL A 3 6.33 16.35 -17.74
C VAL A 3 5.34 15.20 -17.55
N GLU A 4 5.13 14.44 -18.62
CA GLU A 4 4.15 13.35 -18.68
C GLU A 4 4.84 12.02 -18.98
N LEU A 5 4.25 10.92 -18.49
CA LEU A 5 4.73 9.57 -18.79
C LEU A 5 4.63 9.26 -20.29
N PHE A 6 3.51 9.65 -20.91
CA PHE A 6 3.26 9.62 -22.35
C PHE A 6 2.45 10.86 -22.71
N ASN A 7 2.61 11.37 -23.94
CA ASN A 7 1.91 12.57 -24.38
C ASN A 7 0.39 12.39 -24.29
N GLY A 8 -0.29 13.33 -23.66
CA GLY A 8 -1.74 13.29 -23.44
C GLY A 8 -2.15 12.38 -22.29
N ALA A 9 -1.21 11.93 -21.44
CA ALA A 9 -1.54 11.14 -20.26
C ALA A 9 -2.49 11.90 -19.33
N PHE A 10 -2.24 13.20 -19.15
CA PHE A 10 -3.12 14.05 -18.35
C PHE A 10 -4.54 14.12 -18.93
N ASP A 11 -4.66 14.32 -20.25
CA ASP A 11 -5.95 14.40 -20.96
C ASP A 11 -6.77 13.12 -20.78
N VAL A 12 -6.10 11.97 -20.84
CA VAL A 12 -6.70 10.64 -20.68
C VAL A 12 -7.07 10.35 -19.22
N PHE A 13 -6.23 10.74 -18.26
CA PHE A 13 -6.48 10.46 -16.84
C PHE A 13 -7.51 11.38 -16.18
N LEU A 14 -7.59 12.63 -16.62
CA LEU A 14 -8.46 13.63 -15.99
C LEU A 14 -9.90 13.59 -16.49
N GLU A 15 -10.21 12.85 -17.57
CA GLU A 15 -11.50 12.97 -18.27
C GLU A 15 -11.87 14.45 -18.39
N LEU A 16 -11.03 15.24 -19.09
CA LEU A 16 -10.90 16.71 -19.03
C LEU A 16 -12.19 17.56 -19.02
N LYS A 17 -13.37 16.97 -19.21
CA LYS A 17 -14.64 17.64 -19.06
C LYS A 17 -15.07 17.65 -17.59
N THR A 18 -15.29 18.85 -17.05
CA THR A 18 -16.14 19.01 -15.86
C THR A 18 -17.50 18.35 -16.11
N PRO A 19 -18.32 18.09 -15.06
CA PRO A 19 -19.70 17.64 -15.25
C PRO A 19 -20.50 18.52 -16.24
N ASP A 20 -20.08 19.77 -16.42
CA ASP A 20 -20.67 20.78 -17.29
C ASP A 20 -20.06 20.82 -18.70
N GLY A 21 -19.08 19.95 -19.01
CA GLY A 21 -18.49 19.81 -20.34
C GLY A 21 -17.28 20.69 -20.64
N GLU A 22 -16.81 21.48 -19.67
CA GLU A 22 -15.68 22.40 -19.84
C GLU A 22 -14.32 21.73 -19.65
N PHE A 23 -13.33 22.16 -20.41
CA PHE A 23 -11.96 21.66 -20.29
C PHE A 23 -11.30 22.16 -19.00
N LEU A 24 -10.72 21.24 -18.25
CA LEU A 24 -9.99 21.51 -17.02
C LEU A 24 -8.68 22.27 -17.32
N ASP A 25 -8.56 23.50 -16.82
CA ASP A 25 -7.32 24.28 -16.93
C ASP A 25 -6.32 23.86 -15.84
N ILE A 26 -5.38 23.00 -16.22
CA ILE A 26 -4.37 22.48 -15.31
C ILE A 26 -3.32 23.51 -14.92
N GLU A 27 -3.16 24.60 -15.68
CA GLU A 27 -2.23 25.69 -15.38
C GLU A 27 -2.70 26.52 -14.17
N LEU A 28 -3.98 26.41 -13.80
CA LEU A 28 -4.51 26.97 -12.56
C LEU A 28 -3.95 26.27 -11.32
N VAL A 29 -3.59 24.99 -11.39
CA VAL A 29 -3.17 24.24 -10.21
C VAL A 29 -1.86 24.78 -9.63
N PRO A 30 -0.77 24.96 -10.41
CA PRO A 30 0.45 25.60 -9.90
C PRO A 30 0.20 27.00 -9.32
N SER A 31 -0.64 27.80 -10.00
CA SER A 31 -0.98 29.17 -9.58
C SER A 31 -1.71 29.18 -8.23
N PHE A 32 -2.70 28.31 -8.06
CA PHE A 32 -3.44 28.13 -6.82
C PHE A 32 -2.53 27.67 -5.67
N ILE A 33 -1.68 26.67 -5.91
CA ILE A 33 -0.75 26.18 -4.88
C ILE A 33 0.28 27.24 -4.49
N SER A 34 0.75 28.03 -5.45
CA SER A 34 1.64 29.16 -5.17
C SER A 34 0.95 30.22 -4.30
N ALA A 35 -0.28 30.61 -4.64
CA ALA A 35 -1.08 31.55 -3.85
C ALA A 35 -1.34 31.04 -2.42
N LEU A 36 -1.69 29.75 -2.29
CA LEU A 36 -1.91 29.11 -0.99
C LEU A 36 -0.64 29.14 -0.13
N ARG A 37 0.53 28.82 -0.69
CA ARG A 37 1.82 28.90 0.03
C ARG A 37 2.13 30.33 0.47
N SER A 38 1.93 31.32 -0.39
CA SER A 38 2.15 32.73 -0.05
C SER A 38 1.23 33.16 1.08
N PHE A 39 -0.07 32.84 0.99
CA PHE A 39 -1.03 33.11 2.06
C PHE A 39 -0.63 32.48 3.38
N SER A 40 -0.24 31.20 3.39
CA SER A 40 0.21 30.51 4.60
C SER A 40 1.41 31.18 5.27
N ARG A 41 2.35 31.77 4.49
CA ARG A 41 3.47 32.53 5.05
C ARG A 41 3.01 33.82 5.72
N GLU A 42 2.08 34.54 5.11
CA GLU A 42 1.52 35.79 5.67
C GLU A 42 0.84 35.56 7.03
N ILE A 43 0.14 34.42 7.19
CA ILE A 43 -0.53 34.07 8.45
C ILE A 43 0.34 33.18 9.37
N ASN A 44 1.64 33.06 9.07
CA ASN A 44 2.63 32.33 9.84
C ASN A 44 2.28 30.84 10.12
N LEU A 45 1.63 30.19 9.15
CA LEU A 45 1.47 28.74 9.14
C LEU A 45 2.79 28.08 8.74
N SER A 46 3.32 27.25 9.63
CA SER A 46 4.60 26.57 9.45
C SER A 46 4.54 25.42 8.45
N ASP A 47 3.36 24.89 8.12
CA ASP A 47 3.28 23.73 7.23
C ASP A 47 1.95 23.60 6.44
N LEU A 48 2.09 23.29 5.15
CA LEU A 48 1.02 22.89 4.21
C LEU A 48 1.23 21.45 3.68
N SER A 49 2.25 20.73 4.17
CA SER A 49 2.76 19.46 3.64
C SER A 49 1.74 18.32 3.60
N ASP A 50 0.60 18.49 4.28
CA ASP A 50 -0.50 17.53 4.35
C ASP A 50 -1.80 17.98 3.66
N PHE A 51 -1.76 19.04 2.84
CA PHE A 51 -2.89 19.44 2.01
C PHE A 51 -3.20 18.34 0.96
N LYS A 52 -4.15 17.47 1.29
CA LYS A 52 -4.60 16.36 0.44
C LYS A 52 -5.88 16.76 -0.30
N LEU A 53 -5.72 17.27 -1.52
CA LEU A 53 -6.82 17.34 -2.48
C LEU A 53 -7.07 15.93 -3.02
N LYS A 54 -8.19 15.32 -2.63
CA LYS A 54 -8.62 14.02 -3.15
C LYS A 54 -9.68 14.25 -4.22
N GLY A 55 -9.28 14.18 -5.48
CA GLY A 55 -10.22 14.16 -6.60
C GLY A 55 -10.90 12.80 -6.72
N ARG A 56 -12.06 12.73 -7.40
CA ARG A 56 -12.67 11.44 -7.75
C ARG A 56 -11.75 10.62 -8.66
N ASN A 57 -11.03 11.31 -9.54
CA ASN A 57 -10.27 10.70 -10.64
C ASN A 57 -8.76 10.89 -10.55
N ILE A 58 -8.25 11.65 -9.57
CA ILE A 58 -6.81 11.91 -9.40
C ILE A 58 -6.37 11.95 -7.93
N ASN A 59 -5.17 11.44 -7.67
CA ASN A 59 -4.39 11.69 -6.48
C ASN A 59 -3.33 12.76 -6.79
N MET A 60 -3.20 13.75 -5.92
CA MET A 60 -2.18 14.80 -5.98
C MET A 60 -1.20 14.68 -4.80
N LEU A 61 0.09 14.83 -5.08
CA LEU A 61 1.14 15.03 -4.09
C LEU A 61 1.86 16.34 -4.37
N ILE A 62 2.08 17.13 -3.31
CA ILE A 62 2.79 18.41 -3.40
C ILE A 62 4.06 18.29 -2.56
N PHE A 63 5.19 18.68 -3.16
CA PHE A 63 6.47 18.77 -2.48
C PHE A 63 6.94 20.22 -2.52
N GLY A 64 7.05 20.81 -1.34
CA GLY A 64 7.57 22.16 -1.19
C GLY A 64 9.07 22.13 -0.95
N PHE A 65 9.82 22.80 -1.82
CA PHE A 65 11.23 23.16 -1.62
C PHE A 65 11.31 24.67 -1.38
N GLU A 66 12.50 25.17 -1.03
CA GLU A 66 12.73 26.57 -0.68
C GLU A 66 12.36 27.51 -1.83
N SER A 67 12.83 27.22 -3.04
CA SER A 67 12.63 28.04 -4.25
C SER A 67 11.67 27.44 -5.26
N VAL A 68 11.22 26.20 -5.06
CA VAL A 68 10.47 25.41 -6.04
C VAL A 68 9.30 24.67 -5.37
N THR A 69 8.21 24.47 -6.12
CA THR A 69 7.15 23.53 -5.74
C THR A 69 7.01 22.49 -6.84
N ALA A 70 7.06 21.21 -6.48
CA ALA A 70 6.78 20.11 -7.39
C ALA A 70 5.40 19.53 -7.09
N ILE A 71 4.62 19.28 -8.15
CA ILE A 71 3.28 18.73 -8.05
C ILE A 71 3.23 17.44 -8.87
N PHE A 72 2.85 16.35 -8.23
CA PHE A 72 2.72 15.03 -8.83
C PHE A 72 1.26 14.63 -8.90
N PHE A 73 0.81 14.22 -10.09
CA PHE A 73 -0.53 13.71 -10.32
C PHE A 73 -0.46 12.23 -10.68
N THR A 74 -1.36 11.44 -10.11
CA THR A 74 -1.46 10.00 -10.38
C THR A 74 -2.90 9.51 -10.34
N ASN A 75 -3.13 8.33 -10.93
CA ASN A 75 -4.40 7.64 -10.82
C ASN A 75 -4.72 7.32 -9.33
N PRO A 76 -5.97 7.49 -8.87
CA PRO A 76 -6.35 7.29 -7.47
C PRO A 76 -6.11 5.86 -6.95
N LYS A 77 -6.04 4.87 -7.85
CA LYS A 77 -5.75 3.47 -7.53
C LYS A 77 -4.27 3.23 -7.21
N ILE A 78 -3.39 4.16 -7.53
CA ILE A 78 -1.95 4.04 -7.26
C ILE A 78 -1.69 4.31 -5.78
N LYS A 79 -0.99 3.38 -5.11
CA LYS A 79 -0.55 3.55 -3.73
C LYS A 79 0.73 4.41 -3.67
N ILE A 80 0.61 5.67 -4.05
CA ILE A 80 1.75 6.57 -4.24
C ILE A 80 2.57 6.81 -2.96
N LYS A 81 1.98 6.60 -1.78
CA LYS A 81 2.69 6.65 -0.49
C LYS A 81 3.93 5.75 -0.47
N LEU A 82 3.92 4.61 -1.18
CA LEU A 82 5.05 3.69 -1.27
C LEU A 82 6.27 4.31 -1.98
N PHE A 83 6.04 5.31 -2.82
CA PHE A 83 7.07 5.97 -3.63
C PHE A 83 7.34 7.41 -3.19
N LYS A 84 6.62 7.94 -2.20
CA LYS A 84 6.76 9.34 -1.73
C LYS A 84 8.22 9.69 -1.43
N LYS A 85 8.95 8.81 -0.74
CA LYS A 85 10.38 8.98 -0.41
C LYS A 85 11.27 9.02 -1.67
N LYS A 86 11.12 8.05 -2.57
CA LYS A 86 11.88 7.99 -3.83
C LYS A 86 11.61 9.20 -4.74
N ILE A 87 10.36 9.67 -4.77
CA ILE A 87 9.98 10.88 -5.51
C ILE A 87 10.66 12.10 -4.89
N PHE A 88 10.62 12.23 -3.56
CA PHE A 88 11.28 13.33 -2.85
C PHE A 88 12.80 13.35 -3.10
N GLU A 89 13.49 12.23 -2.90
CA GLU A 89 14.95 12.10 -3.09
C GLU A 89 15.37 12.44 -4.53
N TYR A 90 14.58 12.02 -5.52
CA TYR A 90 14.82 12.39 -6.91
C TYR A 90 14.71 13.90 -7.14
N LEU A 91 13.63 14.51 -6.63
CA LEU A 91 13.39 15.94 -6.80
C LEU A 91 14.43 16.79 -6.08
N GLU A 92 14.77 16.42 -4.85
CA GLU A 92 15.83 17.04 -4.05
C GLU A 92 17.15 17.01 -4.83
N SER A 93 17.56 15.83 -5.32
CA SER A 93 18.77 15.68 -6.11
C SER A 93 18.74 16.51 -7.41
N VAL A 94 17.60 16.58 -8.11
CA VAL A 94 17.48 17.40 -9.33
C VAL A 94 17.60 18.88 -9.02
N ILE A 95 16.97 19.35 -7.94
CA ILE A 95 17.00 20.76 -7.54
C ILE A 95 18.41 21.15 -7.08
N GLU A 96 19.07 20.34 -6.27
CA GLU A 96 20.42 20.59 -5.79
C GLU A 96 21.44 20.67 -6.95
N ASN A 97 21.38 19.72 -7.88
CA ASN A 97 22.32 19.66 -9.00
C ASN A 97 22.08 20.73 -10.09
N HIS A 98 20.92 21.39 -10.07
CA HIS A 98 20.52 22.39 -11.07
C HIS A 98 20.00 23.68 -10.43
N ASN A 99 20.50 24.00 -9.22
CA ASN A 99 20.00 25.11 -8.42
C ASN A 99 20.15 26.46 -9.14
N GLU A 100 21.25 26.64 -9.89
CA GLU A 100 21.48 27.87 -10.67
C GLU A 100 20.43 28.07 -11.75
N GLU A 101 20.04 27.01 -12.47
CA GLU A 101 19.01 27.06 -13.50
C GLU A 101 17.63 27.35 -12.90
N PHE A 102 17.32 26.76 -11.74
CA PHE A 102 16.09 27.05 -11.01
C PHE A 102 16.03 28.50 -10.49
N GLU A 103 17.13 29.01 -9.91
CA GLU A 103 17.22 30.40 -9.46
C GLU A 103 17.14 31.40 -10.61
N LYS A 104 17.78 31.09 -11.74
CA LYS A 104 17.68 31.91 -12.95
C LYS A 104 16.25 31.92 -13.49
N ALA A 105 15.58 30.76 -13.52
CA ALA A 105 14.18 30.68 -13.93
C ALA A 105 13.27 31.49 -12.99
N ARG A 106 13.51 31.42 -11.68
CA ARG A 106 12.77 32.20 -10.67
C ARG A 106 12.93 33.72 -10.86
N LYS A 107 14.15 34.19 -11.13
CA LYS A 107 14.45 35.63 -11.29
C LYS A 107 14.00 36.20 -12.62
N THR A 108 14.09 35.41 -13.70
CA THR A 108 13.86 35.89 -15.07
C THR A 108 12.53 35.46 -15.67
N GLY A 109 11.83 34.51 -15.05
CA GLY A 109 10.67 33.83 -15.63
C GLY A 109 11.01 32.87 -16.76
N SER A 110 12.27 32.81 -17.21
CA SER A 110 12.69 31.97 -18.34
C SER A 110 12.94 30.53 -17.90
N ILE A 111 12.16 29.59 -18.46
CA ILE A 111 12.33 28.15 -18.21
C ILE A 111 13.31 27.46 -19.17
N ASN A 112 13.96 28.21 -20.07
CA ASN A 112 14.77 27.62 -21.15
C ASN A 112 15.90 26.73 -20.63
N GLY A 113 16.54 27.11 -19.51
CA GLY A 113 17.57 26.29 -18.87
C GLY A 113 17.05 24.97 -18.27
N LEU A 114 15.74 24.87 -18.02
CA LEU A 114 15.11 23.70 -17.41
C LEU A 114 14.55 22.72 -18.46
N ILE A 115 14.49 23.09 -19.74
CA ILE A 115 13.91 22.24 -20.80
C ILE A 115 14.64 20.88 -20.87
N ALA A 116 15.96 20.87 -20.75
CA ALA A 116 16.76 19.64 -20.76
C ALA A 116 16.42 18.69 -19.59
N LEU A 117 15.91 19.22 -18.47
CA LEU A 117 15.47 18.42 -17.33
C LEU A 117 14.16 17.69 -17.60
N SER A 118 13.32 18.20 -18.51
CA SER A 118 12.05 17.54 -18.88
C SER A 118 12.30 16.13 -19.43
N ALA A 119 13.30 15.97 -20.30
CA ALA A 119 13.65 14.66 -20.88
C ALA A 119 14.20 13.69 -19.82
N LYS A 120 15.00 14.19 -18.86
CA LYS A 120 15.51 13.37 -17.74
C LYS A 120 14.36 12.94 -16.81
N ALA A 121 13.46 13.86 -16.49
CA ALA A 121 12.28 13.60 -15.67
C ALA A 121 11.35 12.59 -16.33
N GLN A 122 11.15 12.67 -17.65
CA GLN A 122 10.34 11.69 -18.38
C GLN A 122 10.94 10.29 -18.32
N LYS A 123 12.25 10.14 -18.53
CA LYS A 123 12.94 8.84 -18.39
C LYS A 123 12.80 8.28 -16.98
N TRP A 124 12.94 9.14 -15.97
CA TRP A 124 12.76 8.74 -14.59
C TRP A 124 11.32 8.32 -14.28
N LEU A 125 10.31 9.02 -14.82
CA LEU A 125 8.90 8.64 -14.71
C LEU A 125 8.62 7.26 -15.32
N VAL A 126 9.24 6.93 -16.45
CA VAL A 126 9.15 5.59 -17.06
C VAL A 126 9.72 4.51 -16.13
N ILE A 127 10.88 4.77 -15.52
CA ILE A 127 11.54 3.83 -14.62
C ILE A 127 10.69 3.61 -13.36
N ILE A 128 10.21 4.67 -12.72
CA ILE A 128 9.42 4.55 -11.48
C ILE A 128 8.07 3.86 -11.75
N ASN A 129 7.47 4.11 -12.92
CA ASN A 129 6.25 3.42 -13.33
C ASN A 129 6.51 1.91 -13.57
N LYS A 130 7.61 1.55 -14.24
CA LYS A 130 8.00 0.15 -14.44
C LYS A 130 8.22 -0.56 -13.09
N ASN A 131 8.92 0.09 -12.16
CA ASN A 131 9.16 -0.44 -10.82
C ASN A 131 7.83 -0.67 -10.08
N TYR A 132 6.88 0.26 -10.18
CA TYR A 132 5.54 0.10 -9.59
C TYR A 132 4.80 -1.11 -10.15
N THR A 133 4.80 -1.29 -11.47
CA THR A 133 4.18 -2.44 -12.13
C THR A 133 4.81 -3.75 -11.69
N GLN A 134 6.14 -3.81 -11.61
CA GLN A 134 6.85 -5.00 -11.11
C GLN A 134 6.47 -5.34 -9.67
N MET A 135 6.35 -4.34 -8.79
CA MET A 135 5.91 -4.56 -7.40
C MET A 135 4.46 -5.07 -7.30
N LEU A 136 3.59 -4.72 -8.24
CA LEU A 136 2.23 -5.29 -8.32
C LEU A 136 2.28 -6.77 -8.72
N GLU A 137 3.14 -7.13 -9.67
CA GLU A 137 3.31 -8.50 -10.18
C GLU A 137 3.97 -9.41 -9.15
N THR A 138 4.95 -8.91 -8.39
CA THR A 138 5.65 -9.67 -7.34
C THR A 138 4.88 -9.73 -6.01
N HIS A 139 3.70 -9.11 -5.92
CA HIS A 139 2.86 -9.05 -4.72
C HIS A 139 3.49 -8.33 -3.51
N GLU A 140 4.54 -7.53 -3.71
CA GLU A 140 5.14 -6.69 -2.67
C GLU A 140 4.19 -5.59 -2.17
N ILE A 141 3.15 -5.28 -2.96
CA ILE A 141 2.09 -4.37 -2.57
C ILE A 141 0.99 -5.14 -1.84
N PHE A 142 1.10 -5.21 -0.51
CA PHE A 142 0.10 -5.79 0.41
C PHE A 142 -1.34 -5.36 0.08
N ASP A 143 -2.18 -6.31 -0.31
CA ASP A 143 -3.62 -6.12 -0.55
C ASP A 143 -4.41 -6.58 0.67
N LEU A 144 -5.17 -5.66 1.28
CA LEU A 144 -6.05 -5.94 2.42
C LEU A 144 -7.05 -7.06 2.12
N LYS A 145 -7.47 -7.24 0.85
CA LYS A 145 -8.34 -8.36 0.46
C LYS A 145 -7.65 -9.71 0.61
N ARG A 146 -6.35 -9.80 0.29
CA ARG A 146 -5.57 -11.04 0.45
C ARG A 146 -5.27 -11.33 1.90
N SER A 147 -4.96 -10.31 2.69
CA SER A 147 -4.78 -10.46 4.15
C SER A 147 -6.06 -10.97 4.81
N ARG A 148 -7.24 -10.45 4.43
CA ARG A 148 -8.52 -10.93 4.93
C ARG A 148 -8.82 -12.37 4.52
N LYS A 149 -8.46 -12.77 3.29
CA LYS A 149 -8.60 -14.16 2.83
C LYS A 149 -7.67 -15.12 3.59
N ALA A 150 -6.43 -14.70 3.86
CA ALA A 150 -5.48 -15.47 4.66
C ALA A 150 -5.96 -15.60 6.11
N TYR A 151 -6.51 -14.53 6.70
CA TYR A 151 -7.10 -14.55 8.03
C TYR A 151 -8.26 -15.54 8.13
N ASN A 152 -9.22 -15.51 7.20
CA ASN A 152 -10.33 -16.47 7.18
C ASN A 152 -9.84 -17.93 7.03
N LEU A 153 -8.80 -18.16 6.23
CA LEU A 153 -8.18 -19.49 6.13
C LEU A 153 -7.55 -19.95 7.45
N LEU A 154 -6.94 -19.02 8.20
CA LEU A 154 -6.39 -19.32 9.53
C LEU A 154 -7.50 -19.64 10.53
N ASP A 155 -8.62 -18.91 10.50
CA ASP A 155 -9.79 -19.20 11.34
C ASP A 155 -10.39 -20.59 11.02
N GLU A 156 -10.62 -20.91 9.75
CA GLU A 156 -11.13 -22.22 9.32
C GLU A 156 -10.18 -23.37 9.72
N LEU A 157 -8.87 -23.14 9.65
CA LEU A 157 -7.86 -24.10 10.10
C LEU A 157 -7.87 -24.24 11.62
N SER A 158 -8.00 -23.13 12.35
CA SER A 158 -8.08 -23.13 13.81
C SER A 158 -9.31 -23.89 14.30
N GLU A 159 -10.47 -23.66 13.70
CA GLU A 159 -11.72 -24.37 14.02
C GLU A 159 -11.62 -25.87 13.75
N LYS A 160 -10.99 -26.27 12.63
CA LYS A 160 -10.78 -27.69 12.32
C LYS A 160 -9.84 -28.35 13.32
N VAL A 161 -8.73 -27.69 13.65
CA VAL A 161 -7.77 -28.14 14.66
C VAL A 161 -8.48 -28.29 16.01
N GLU A 162 -9.20 -27.26 16.47
CA GLU A 162 -9.93 -27.30 17.74
C GLU A 162 -10.96 -28.43 17.77
N LYS A 163 -11.72 -28.64 16.69
CA LYS A 163 -12.72 -29.71 16.60
C LYS A 163 -12.10 -31.10 16.63
N ASP A 164 -11.02 -31.30 15.89
CA ASP A 164 -10.31 -32.58 15.85
C ASP A 164 -9.70 -32.92 17.21
N PHE A 165 -9.07 -31.94 17.89
CA PHE A 165 -8.52 -32.14 19.22
C PHE A 165 -9.58 -32.27 20.32
N TYR A 166 -10.72 -31.57 20.22
CA TYR A 166 -11.81 -31.68 21.19
C TYR A 166 -12.43 -33.09 21.17
N SER A 167 -12.71 -33.63 19.98
CA SER A 167 -13.26 -34.98 19.83
C SER A 167 -12.34 -36.05 20.44
N ILE A 168 -11.03 -35.89 20.27
CA ILE A 168 -10.03 -36.81 20.84
C ILE A 168 -9.96 -36.67 22.36
N LEU A 169 -10.01 -35.43 22.90
CA LEU A 169 -10.00 -35.20 24.33
C LEU A 169 -11.24 -35.81 25.02
N GLU A 170 -12.40 -35.72 24.39
CA GLU A 170 -13.63 -36.34 24.87
C GLU A 170 -13.54 -37.88 24.83
N GLU A 171 -13.00 -38.44 23.74
CA GLU A 171 -12.75 -39.89 23.64
C GLU A 171 -11.77 -40.37 24.73
N ILE A 172 -10.68 -39.66 24.97
CA ILE A 172 -9.73 -39.96 26.05
C ILE A 172 -10.41 -39.88 27.42
N LYS A 173 -11.24 -38.86 27.66
CA LYS A 173 -11.96 -38.71 28.93
C LYS A 173 -12.92 -39.88 29.17
N ASN A 174 -13.64 -40.31 28.12
CA ASN A 174 -14.53 -41.47 28.19
C ASN A 174 -13.76 -42.77 28.40
N LEU A 175 -12.63 -42.97 27.72
CA LEU A 175 -11.76 -44.14 27.93
C LEU A 175 -11.21 -44.17 29.36
N LYS A 176 -10.85 -43.03 29.96
CA LYS A 176 -10.42 -42.96 31.37
C LYS A 176 -11.52 -43.40 32.34
N ILE A 177 -12.74 -42.90 32.15
CA ILE A 177 -13.89 -43.28 32.98
C ILE A 177 -14.17 -44.77 32.84
N ARG A 178 -14.23 -45.28 31.61
CA ARG A 178 -14.44 -46.71 31.34
C ARG A 178 -13.34 -47.58 31.93
N LEU A 179 -12.09 -47.17 31.84
CA LEU A 179 -10.96 -47.90 32.43
C LEU A 179 -11.08 -47.96 33.94
N MET A 180 -11.45 -46.85 34.60
CA MET A 180 -11.70 -46.86 36.04
C MET A 180 -12.80 -47.85 36.39
N THR A 181 -13.97 -47.75 35.74
CA THR A 181 -15.12 -48.64 36.00
C THR A 181 -14.76 -50.11 35.77
N ALA A 182 -14.17 -50.45 34.62
CA ALA A 182 -13.78 -51.81 34.29
C ALA A 182 -12.72 -52.38 35.24
N THR A 183 -11.82 -51.53 35.75
CA THR A 183 -10.82 -51.94 36.77
C THR A 183 -11.49 -52.19 38.12
N PHE A 184 -12.44 -51.34 38.53
CA PHE A 184 -13.21 -51.53 39.77
C PHE A 184 -14.08 -52.79 39.73
N ASP A 185 -14.67 -53.08 38.57
CA ASP A 185 -15.54 -54.24 38.35
C ASP A 185 -14.77 -55.52 38.02
N GLU A 186 -13.43 -55.48 38.05
CA GLU A 186 -12.53 -56.59 37.68
C GLU A 186 -12.81 -57.18 36.28
N ASN A 187 -13.34 -56.37 35.36
CA ASN A 187 -13.69 -56.78 34.00
C ASN A 187 -12.47 -56.73 33.06
N ILE A 188 -11.66 -57.80 33.11
CA ILE A 188 -10.41 -57.93 32.36
C ILE A 188 -10.62 -57.78 30.84
N SER A 189 -11.72 -58.31 30.29
CA SER A 189 -12.00 -58.24 28.85
C SER A 189 -12.19 -56.80 28.36
N GLU A 190 -12.85 -55.94 29.16
CA GLU A 190 -13.05 -54.54 28.81
C GLU A 190 -11.75 -53.73 28.98
N VAL A 191 -10.93 -54.07 29.96
CA VAL A 191 -9.60 -53.47 30.15
C VAL A 191 -8.72 -53.72 28.91
N GLU A 192 -8.66 -54.95 28.39
CA GLU A 192 -7.89 -55.29 27.18
C GLU A 192 -8.38 -54.52 25.94
N GLU A 193 -9.69 -54.37 25.75
CA GLU A 193 -10.28 -53.60 24.64
C GLU A 193 -9.87 -52.11 24.71
N ILE A 194 -9.87 -51.54 25.92
CA ILE A 194 -9.46 -50.15 26.15
C ILE A 194 -7.97 -49.96 25.83
N PHE A 195 -7.10 -50.90 26.21
CA PHE A 195 -5.67 -50.84 25.89
C PHE A 195 -5.40 -50.84 24.38
N GLN A 196 -6.13 -51.64 23.60
CA GLN A 196 -6.02 -51.62 22.14
C GLN A 196 -6.39 -50.25 21.55
N LYS A 197 -7.46 -49.64 22.06
CA LYS A 197 -7.89 -48.29 21.64
C LYS A 197 -6.87 -47.21 22.01
N ILE A 198 -6.24 -47.31 23.18
CA ILE A 198 -5.16 -46.39 23.59
C ILE A 198 -3.97 -46.49 22.64
N GLU A 199 -3.52 -47.68 22.25
CA GLU A 199 -2.39 -47.85 21.32
C GLU A 199 -2.70 -47.30 19.92
N ILE A 200 -3.95 -47.42 19.44
CA ILE A 200 -4.38 -46.80 18.19
C ILE A 200 -4.27 -45.27 18.27
N ILE A 201 -4.82 -44.65 19.33
CA ILE A 201 -4.77 -43.20 19.52
C ILE A 201 -3.31 -42.72 19.65
N LYS A 202 -2.49 -43.41 20.44
CA LYS A 202 -1.06 -43.11 20.62
C LYS A 202 -0.30 -43.15 19.30
N SER A 203 -0.54 -44.15 18.45
CA SER A 203 0.13 -44.28 17.15
C SER A 203 -0.20 -43.14 16.18
N LYS A 204 -1.39 -42.53 16.32
CA LYS A 204 -1.91 -41.50 15.42
C LYS A 204 -1.47 -40.07 15.79
N TYR A 205 -1.21 -39.80 17.07
CA TYR A 205 -0.99 -38.42 17.56
C TYR A 205 0.29 -38.18 18.36
N LEU A 206 1.06 -39.23 18.72
CA LEU A 206 2.26 -39.13 19.56
C LEU A 206 3.53 -39.71 18.90
N ARG A 207 3.60 -39.72 17.56
CA ARG A 207 4.81 -40.08 16.81
C ARG A 207 5.66 -38.86 16.47
#